data_AF-A0A6C0DUH1-F1
#
_entry.id   AF-A0A6C0DUH1-F1
#
_cell.length_a   1.000
_cell.length_b   1.000
_cell.length_c   1.000
_cell.angle_alpha   90.00
_cell.angle_beta   90.00
_cell.angle_gamma   90.00
#
_symmetry.space_group_name_H-M   'P 1'
#
loop_
_entity.id
_entity.type
_entity.pdbx_description
1 polymer ?
#
loop_
_entity_poly.entity_id
_entity_poly.type
_entity_poly.pdbx_seq_one_letter_code
_entity_poly.pdbx_strand_id
1 'polypeptide(L)' 'MITNEIDEFRNNFFEKLIKDEKEKEKALKLAQANCFHNYNIMGLVNGNGYQTRTCSKCGHSAFKNIRVWEGTKNGQCTIQ' A
#
# COMPACT_ATOMS: atom_id res chain seq x y z
N MET A 1 -27.85 29.62 18.31
CA MET A 1 -27.47 29.10 16.98
C MET A 1 -28.43 27.99 16.66
N ILE A 2 -29.27 28.15 15.65
CA ILE A 2 -30.18 27.09 15.20
C ILE A 2 -29.30 26.13 14.40
N THR A 3 -28.99 24.97 14.97
CA THR A 3 -28.38 23.87 14.22
C THR A 3 -29.41 23.41 13.20
N ASN A 4 -29.08 23.60 11.93
CA ASN A 4 -29.91 23.19 10.81
C ASN A 4 -29.82 21.66 10.72
N GLU A 5 -30.92 20.96 10.99
CA GLU A 5 -30.99 19.48 11.03
C GLU A 5 -30.44 18.84 9.73
N ILE A 6 -30.54 19.57 8.60
CA ILE A 6 -30.00 19.16 7.31
C ILE A 6 -28.47 19.16 7.31
N ASP A 7 -27.83 20.13 7.96
CA ASP A 7 -26.38 20.22 8.03
C ASP A 7 -25.81 19.14 8.97
N GLU A 8 -26.53 18.81 10.04
CA GLU A 8 -26.18 17.70 10.93
C GLU A 8 -26.29 16.34 10.22
N PHE A 9 -27.35 16.13 9.43
CA PHE A 9 -27.47 14.95 8.59
C PHE A 9 -26.32 14.82 7.58
N ARG A 10 -25.97 15.90 6.89
CA ARG A 10 -24.88 15.91 5.91
C ARG A 10 -23.54 15.58 6.57
N ASN A 11 -23.24 16.20 7.71
CA ASN A 11 -22.00 15.95 8.44
C ASN A 11 -21.92 14.48 8.87
N ASN A 12 -22.99 13.93 9.46
CA ASN A 12 -23.03 12.53 9.87
C ASN A 12 -22.89 11.56 8.68
N PHE A 13 -23.48 11.89 7.52
CA PHE A 13 -23.35 11.10 6.31
C PHE A 13 -21.90 11.08 5.79
N PHE A 14 -21.25 12.24 5.69
CA PHE A 14 -19.86 12.33 5.24
C PHE A 14 -18.90 11.68 6.23
N GLU A 15 -19.10 11.88 7.53
CA GLU A 15 -18.29 11.23 8.57
C GLU A 15 -18.39 9.70 8.47
N LYS A 16 -19.60 9.17 8.26
CA LYS A 16 -19.80 7.73 8.07
C LYS A 16 -19.09 7.23 6.82
N LEU A 17 -19.21 7.91 5.69
CA LEU A 17 -18.50 7.52 4.45
C LEU A 17 -16.99 7.50 4.64
N ILE A 18 -16.44 8.55 5.25
CA ILE A 18 -14.99 8.65 5.55
C ILE A 18 -14.56 7.52 6.48
N LYS A 19 -15.38 7.18 7.48
CA LYS A 19 -15.11 6.08 8.40
C LYS A 19 -15.11 4.73 7.67
N ASP A 20 -16.12 4.47 6.86
CA ASP A 20 -16.25 3.21 6.10
C ASP A 20 -15.08 3.03 5.11
N GLU A 21 -14.64 4.09 4.43
CA GLU A 21 -13.46 4.03 3.55
C GLU A 21 -12.18 3.75 4.34
N LYS A 22 -11.96 4.43 5.48
CA LYS A 22 -10.80 4.20 6.35
C LYS A 22 -10.77 2.76 6.89
N GLU A 23 -11.92 2.19 7.22
CA GLU A 23 -12.02 0.80 7.68
C GLU A 23 -11.69 -0.19 6.56
N LYS A 24 -12.18 0.05 5.34
CA LYS A 24 -11.80 -0.74 4.15
C LYS A 24 -10.31 -0.67 3.87
N GLU A 25 -9.72 0.51 3.92
CA GLU A 25 -8.27 0.70 3.71
C GLU A 25 -7.44 -0.04 4.76
N LYS A 26 -7.83 0.04 6.04
CA LYS A 26 -7.19 -0.71 7.13
C LYS A 26 -7.32 -2.23 6.93
N ALA A 27 -8.49 -2.71 6.54
CA ALA A 27 -8.71 -4.12 6.28
C ALA A 27 -7.83 -4.63 5.12
N LEU A 28 -7.71 -3.87 4.04
CA LEU A 28 -6.82 -4.19 2.92
C LEU A 28 -5.34 -4.21 3.35
N LYS A 29 -4.90 -3.22 4.13
CA LYS A 29 -3.53 -3.17 4.69
C LYS A 29 -3.24 -4.38 5.58
N LEU A 30 -4.19 -4.77 6.43
CA LEU A 30 -4.08 -5.95 7.29
C LEU A 30 -4.03 -7.25 6.48
N ALA A 31 -4.92 -7.41 5.49
CA ALA A 31 -4.92 -8.56 4.61
C ALA A 31 -3.60 -8.67 3.84
N GLN A 32 -3.06 -7.54 3.38
CA GLN A 32 -1.76 -7.48 2.74
C GLN A 32 -0.61 -7.84 3.69
N ALA A 33 -0.61 -7.30 4.91
CA ALA A 33 0.42 -7.59 5.92
C ALA A 33 0.42 -9.07 6.34
N ASN A 34 -0.76 -9.69 6.39
CA ASN A 34 -0.96 -11.09 6.74
C ASN A 34 -0.91 -12.03 5.52
N CYS A 35 -0.49 -11.54 4.36
CA CYS A 35 -0.36 -12.36 3.16
C CYS A 35 1.00 -13.05 3.12
N PHE A 36 1.00 -14.38 3.29
CA PHE A 36 2.21 -15.20 3.26
C PHE A 36 2.52 -15.82 1.88
N HIS A 37 1.88 -15.32 0.83
CA HIS A 37 2.06 -15.83 -0.53
C HIS A 37 3.31 -15.26 -1.20
N ASN A 38 3.76 -15.95 -2.26
CA ASN A 38 4.86 -15.46 -3.08
C ASN A 38 4.44 -14.23 -3.88
N TYR A 39 5.32 -13.23 -3.88
CA TYR A 39 5.17 -11.98 -4.61
C TYR A 39 6.04 -11.98 -5.86
N ASN A 40 5.40 -11.74 -7.01
CA ASN A 40 6.08 -11.59 -8.29
C ASN A 40 6.50 -10.14 -8.48
N ILE A 41 7.69 -9.94 -9.03
CA ILE A 41 8.21 -8.61 -9.35
C ILE A 41 7.49 -8.10 -10.60
N MET A 42 6.90 -6.91 -10.53
CA MET A 42 6.12 -6.33 -11.65
C MET A 42 6.91 -5.31 -12.49
N GLY A 43 8.21 -5.17 -12.25
CA GLY A 43 9.06 -4.26 -13.03
C GLY A 43 10.41 -3.99 -12.39
N LEU A 44 11.12 -3.04 -12.98
CA LEU A 44 12.40 -2.55 -12.48
C LEU A 44 12.22 -1.72 -11.20
N VAL A 45 13.30 -1.62 -10.42
CA VAL A 45 13.37 -0.75 -9.25
C VAL A 45 13.30 0.70 -9.74
N ASN A 46 12.46 1.53 -9.12
CA ASN A 46 12.40 2.94 -9.43
C ASN A 46 13.67 3.67 -8.95
N GLY A 47 13.90 4.90 -9.44
CA GLY A 47 15.08 5.69 -9.07
C GLY A 47 15.19 6.00 -7.56
N ASN A 48 14.10 5.84 -6.82
CA ASN A 48 14.03 6.03 -5.37
C ASN A 48 14.28 4.73 -4.59
N GLY A 49 14.68 3.65 -5.26
CA GLY A 49 15.00 2.36 -4.62
C GLY A 49 13.78 1.52 -4.23
N TYR A 50 12.58 1.82 -4.72
CA TYR A 50 11.38 1.01 -4.48
C TYR A 50 11.08 0.09 -5.65
N GLN A 51 10.61 -1.11 -5.34
CA GLN A 51 10.15 -2.09 -6.31
C GLN A 51 8.69 -2.47 -6.05
N THR A 52 7.89 -2.43 -7.11
CA THR A 52 6.50 -2.92 -7.10
C THR A 52 6.49 -4.44 -7.26
N ARG A 53 5.73 -5.11 -6.40
CA ARG A 53 5.53 -6.56 -6.43
C ARG A 53 4.05 -6.87 -6.29
N THR A 54 3.57 -7.95 -6.89
CA THR A 54 2.16 -8.35 -6.79
C THR A 54 2.06 -9.78 -6.30
N CYS A 55 1.13 -10.00 -5.36
CA CYS A 55 0.86 -11.33 -4.83
C CYS A 55 0.30 -12.22 -5.92
N SER A 56 0.95 -13.38 -6.13
CA SER A 56 0.58 -14.35 -7.17
C SER A 56 -0.81 -14.96 -7.01
N LYS A 57 -1.34 -15.03 -5.77
CA LYS A 57 -2.67 -15.60 -5.50
C LYS A 57 -3.75 -14.56 -5.21
N CYS A 58 -3.41 -13.52 -4.45
CA CYS A 58 -4.38 -12.56 -3.96
C CYS A 58 -4.46 -11.28 -4.81
N GLY A 59 -3.55 -11.07 -5.76
CA GLY A 59 -3.63 -9.97 -6.74
C GLY A 59 -3.34 -8.57 -6.20
N HIS A 60 -3.13 -8.39 -4.89
CA HIS A 60 -2.75 -7.08 -4.34
C HIS A 60 -1.26 -6.78 -4.56
N SER A 61 -0.97 -5.49 -4.78
CA SER A 61 0.37 -4.98 -4.99
C SER A 61 1.00 -4.45 -3.70
N ALA A 62 2.30 -4.71 -3.52
CA ALA A 62 3.14 -4.19 -2.45
C ALA A 62 4.30 -3.40 -3.04
N PHE A 63 4.65 -2.27 -2.41
CA PHE A 63 5.87 -1.54 -2.69
C PHE A 63 6.90 -1.89 -1.63
N LYS A 64 8.04 -2.44 -2.04
CA LYS A 64 9.15 -2.78 -1.14
C LYS A 64 10.33 -1.87 -1.45
N ASN A 65 10.84 -1.18 -0.44
CA ASN A 65 12.13 -0.51 -0.55
C ASN A 65 13.23 -1.58 -0.63
N ILE A 66 13.98 -1.55 -1.73
CA ILE A 66 15.18 -2.34 -1.90
C ILE A 66 16.33 -1.43 -1.49
N ARG A 67 17.01 -1.81 -0.40
CA ARG A 67 18.33 -1.30 -0.12
C ARG A 67 19.27 -1.88 -1.18
N VAL A 68 19.43 -1.17 -2.30
CA VAL A 68 20.45 -1.50 -3.28
C VAL A 68 21.77 -1.13 -2.61
N TRP A 69 22.58 -2.14 -2.27
CA TRP A 69 23.94 -1.91 -1.84
C TRP A 69 24.71 -1.33 -3.05
N GLU A 70 25.36 -0.18 -2.88
CA GLU A 70 25.99 0.61 -3.97
C GLU A 70 27.16 -0.10 -4.68
N GLY A 71 27.45 -1.37 -4.35
CA GLY A 71 28.47 -2.18 -5.02
C GLY A 71 28.01 -2.93 -6.27
N THR A 72 26.71 -3.02 -6.57
CA THR A 72 26.23 -3.70 -7.80
C THR A 72 26.16 -2.75 -9.00
N LYS A 73 27.32 -2.37 -9.55
CA LYS A 73 27.37 -1.98 -10.97
C LYS A 73 27.29 -3.26 -11.81
N ASN A 74 26.27 -3.39 -12.66
CA ASN A 74 26.13 -4.45 -13.66
C ASN A 74 25.85 -5.88 -13.16
N GLY A 75 25.00 -6.04 -12.13
CA GLY A 75 24.33 -7.33 -11.88
C GLY A 75 25.21 -8.49 -11.40
N GLN A 76 26.41 -8.24 -10.88
CA GLN A 76 27.19 -9.23 -10.15
C GLN A 76 27.38 -8.81 -8.69
N CYS A 77 26.97 -9.70 -7.79
CA CYS A 77 27.16 -9.53 -6.36
C CYS A 77 28.64 -9.74 -6.03
N THR A 78 29.39 -8.67 -5.83
CA THR A 78 30.75 -8.77 -5.26
C THR A 78 30.65 -8.50 -3.77
N ILE A 79 30.72 -9.58 -2.99
CA ILE A 79 31.00 -9.57 -1.56
C ILE A 79 32.52 -9.36 -1.43
N GLN A 80 32.95 -8.30 -0.76
CA GLN A 80 34.30 -8.22 -0.18
C GLN A 80 34.27 -8.83 1.22
#